data_AF-A0A497Q4J0-F1
#
_entry.id   AF-A0A497Q4J0-F1
#
_cell.length_a   1.000
_cell.length_b   1.000
_cell.length_c   1.000
_cell.angle_alpha   90.00
_cell.angle_beta   90.00
_cell.angle_gamma   90.00
#
_symmetry.space_group_name_H-M   'P 1'
#
loop_
_entity.id
_entity.type
_entity.pdbx_description
1 polymer ?
#
loop_
_entity_poly.entity_id
_entity_poly.type
_entity_poly.pdbx_seq_one_letter_code
_entity_poly.pdbx_strand_id
1 'polypeptide(L)'
;MKYDLHIHSKYSSDGILDPEKIVKIAIERGLNGIAITDHNTIKGGIKAKKYETEDFKVVVGSEIMTERGEITGLFLSEEIEFRTKHNLTIVGGSDAHFLNEIGEGGITTEAEDIREAIMKNDVKVFGKRSSLVNHVGTKVLKLWRKTVRFG
;
A
#
# COMPACT_ATOMS: atom_id res chain seq x y z
N MET A 1 20.39 -10.94 -15.97
CA MET A 1 19.20 -10.22 -16.48
C MET A 1 18.95 -9.01 -15.61
N LYS A 2 18.44 -7.89 -16.15
CA LYS A 2 18.21 -6.62 -15.44
C LYS A 2 16.75 -6.19 -15.57
N TYR A 3 16.12 -5.81 -14.46
CA TYR A 3 14.72 -5.39 -14.44
C TYR A 3 14.55 -4.10 -13.64
N ASP A 4 13.58 -3.29 -14.05
CA ASP A 4 13.07 -2.15 -13.27
C ASP A 4 11.58 -2.39 -13.00
N LEU A 5 11.23 -2.64 -11.74
CA LEU A 5 9.92 -3.16 -11.36
C LEU A 5 8.98 -2.11 -10.75
N HIS A 6 9.34 -0.83 -10.85
CA HIS A 6 8.53 0.26 -10.31
C HIS A 6 8.65 1.49 -11.21
N ILE A 7 7.76 1.58 -12.21
CA ILE A 7 7.74 2.69 -13.16
C ILE A 7 6.32 3.22 -13.31
N HIS A 8 6.20 4.55 -13.28
CA HIS A 8 4.96 5.27 -13.54
C HIS A 8 4.93 5.79 -14.97
N SER A 9 3.79 5.62 -15.63
CA SER A 9 3.47 6.15 -16.94
C SER A 9 2.47 7.30 -16.82
N LYS A 10 2.11 7.93 -17.94
CA LYS A 10 1.07 8.97 -17.99
C LYS A 10 -0.32 8.55 -17.50
N TYR A 11 -0.53 7.27 -17.20
CA TYR A 11 -1.78 6.77 -16.61
C TYR A 11 -1.76 6.84 -15.07
N SER A 12 -0.59 7.08 -14.48
CA SER A 12 -0.42 7.43 -13.07
C SER A 12 -0.59 8.93 -12.86
N SER A 13 -1.01 9.36 -11.68
CA SER A 13 -1.18 10.79 -11.34
C SER A 13 0.12 11.59 -11.34
N ASP A 14 1.25 10.92 -11.17
CA ASP A 14 2.60 11.47 -11.05
C ASP A 14 3.52 11.10 -12.23
N GLY A 15 3.03 10.30 -13.18
CA GLY A 15 3.78 9.89 -14.35
C GLY A 15 3.46 10.76 -15.57
N ILE A 16 4.46 10.96 -16.44
CA ILE A 16 4.33 11.80 -17.65
C ILE A 16 4.68 11.06 -18.95
N LEU A 17 5.36 9.92 -18.84
CA LEU A 17 5.89 9.21 -20.01
C LEU A 17 4.86 8.28 -20.65
N ASP A 18 4.86 8.24 -21.98
CA ASP A 18 4.07 7.26 -22.74
C ASP A 18 4.61 5.83 -22.49
N PRO A 19 3.75 4.82 -22.29
CA PRO A 19 4.17 3.42 -22.10
C PRO A 19 5.13 2.89 -23.17
N GLU A 20 4.95 3.29 -24.44
CA GLU A 20 5.86 2.95 -25.54
C GLU A 20 7.28 3.51 -25.33
N LYS A 21 7.38 4.78 -24.93
CA LYS A 21 8.67 5.44 -24.68
C LYS A 21 9.38 4.80 -23.51
N ILE A 22 8.64 4.42 -22.46
CA ILE A 22 9.18 3.70 -21.31
C ILE A 22 9.85 2.40 -21.75
N VAL A 23 9.15 1.57 -22.53
CA VAL A 23 9.69 0.29 -23.05
C VAL A 23 10.93 0.54 -23.91
N LYS A 24 10.87 1.49 -24.84
CA LYS A 24 11.99 1.82 -25.72
C LYS A 24 13.25 2.23 -24.94
N ILE A 25 13.11 3.16 -23.99
CA ILE A 25 14.22 3.63 -23.14
C ILE A 25 14.78 2.48 -22.30
N ALA A 26 13.92 1.61 -21.76
CA ALA A 26 14.35 0.45 -20.98
C ALA A 26 15.21 -0.53 -21.80
N ILE A 27 14.82 -0.81 -23.05
CA ILE A 27 15.60 -1.63 -23.98
C ILE A 27 16.94 -0.95 -24.30
N GLU A 28 16.93 0.34 -24.63
CA GLU A 28 18.16 1.12 -24.91
C GLU A 28 19.13 1.14 -23.73
N ARG A 29 18.62 1.07 -22.50
CA ARG A 29 19.41 0.97 -21.26
C ARG A 29 19.91 -0.45 -20.95
N GLY A 30 19.60 -1.42 -21.81
CA GLY A 30 19.99 -2.82 -21.64
C GLY A 30 19.25 -3.54 -20.51
N LEU A 31 18.01 -3.15 -20.22
CA LEU A 31 17.12 -3.93 -19.36
C LEU A 31 16.55 -5.13 -20.13
N ASN A 32 16.27 -6.21 -19.42
CA ASN A 32 15.57 -7.40 -19.92
C ASN A 32 14.07 -7.35 -19.65
N GLY A 33 13.61 -6.39 -18.85
CA GLY A 33 12.20 -6.13 -18.70
C GLY A 33 11.89 -5.07 -17.66
N ILE A 34 10.61 -4.73 -17.60
CA ILE A 34 10.08 -3.70 -16.70
C ILE A 34 8.75 -4.12 -16.10
N ALA A 35 8.36 -3.49 -14.98
CA ALA A 35 6.98 -3.43 -14.55
C ALA A 35 6.48 -1.97 -14.57
N ILE A 36 5.29 -1.76 -15.12
CA ILE A 36 4.58 -0.48 -14.97
C ILE A 36 3.58 -0.65 -13.84
N THR A 37 3.67 0.24 -12.86
CA THR A 37 2.95 0.19 -11.58
C THR A 37 2.24 1.52 -11.34
N ASP A 38 1.37 1.92 -12.26
CA ASP A 38 0.62 3.18 -12.12
C ASP A 38 -0.29 3.16 -10.88
N HIS A 39 -0.53 4.34 -10.30
CA HIS A 39 -1.37 4.49 -9.10
C HIS A 39 -2.80 4.02 -9.35
N ASN A 40 -3.21 2.96 -8.64
CA ASN A 40 -4.53 2.35 -8.68
C ASN A 40 -5.07 2.04 -10.08
N THR A 41 -4.18 1.85 -11.07
CA THR A 41 -4.56 1.42 -12.41
C THR A 41 -3.51 0.52 -13.06
N ILE A 42 -3.95 -0.46 -13.85
CA ILE A 42 -3.09 -1.31 -14.69
C ILE A 42 -3.03 -0.85 -16.16
N LYS A 43 -3.70 0.26 -16.51
CA LYS A 43 -3.86 0.74 -17.90
C LYS A 43 -2.53 0.97 -18.61
N GLY A 44 -1.53 1.58 -17.94
CA GLY A 44 -0.22 1.80 -18.54
C GLY A 44 0.53 0.49 -18.77
N GLY A 45 0.46 -0.44 -17.81
CA GLY A 45 1.01 -1.80 -17.96
C GLY A 45 0.41 -2.57 -19.13
N ILE A 46 -0.93 -2.58 -19.27
CA ILE A 46 -1.62 -3.22 -20.41
C ILE A 46 -1.16 -2.59 -21.73
N LYS A 47 -1.01 -1.27 -21.79
CA LYS A 47 -0.55 -0.60 -23.01
C LYS A 47 0.91 -0.90 -23.32
N ALA A 48 1.78 -0.92 -22.32
CA ALA A 48 3.19 -1.30 -22.49
C ALA A 48 3.35 -2.75 -22.95
N LYS A 49 2.46 -3.65 -22.52
CA LYS A 49 2.51 -5.07 -22.88
C LYS A 49 2.50 -5.30 -24.40
N LYS A 50 1.92 -4.38 -25.18
CA LYS A 50 1.91 -4.42 -26.65
C LYS A 50 3.30 -4.27 -27.30
N TYR A 51 4.26 -3.72 -26.54
CA TYR A 51 5.64 -3.49 -26.99
C TYR A 51 6.61 -4.51 -26.38
N GLU A 52 6.08 -5.57 -25.74
CA GLU A 52 6.89 -6.70 -25.30
C GLU A 52 7.53 -7.41 -26.50
N THR A 53 8.76 -7.90 -26.33
CA THR A 53 9.46 -8.70 -27.35
C THR A 53 9.88 -10.06 -26.78
N GLU A 54 10.53 -10.89 -27.60
CA GLU A 54 11.09 -12.16 -27.13
C GLU A 54 12.16 -11.93 -26.05
N ASP A 55 13.01 -10.92 -26.25
CA ASP A 55 14.16 -10.61 -25.39
C ASP A 55 13.86 -9.58 -24.27
N PHE A 56 12.69 -8.95 -24.29
CA PHE A 56 12.30 -7.92 -23.34
C PHE A 56 10.89 -8.16 -22.79
N LYS A 57 10.75 -8.24 -21.46
CA LYS A 57 9.47 -8.56 -20.80
C LYS A 57 8.80 -7.35 -20.15
N VAL A 58 7.48 -7.27 -20.28
CA VAL A 58 6.66 -6.25 -19.62
C VAL A 58 5.75 -6.92 -18.60
N VAL A 59 5.89 -6.54 -17.34
CA VAL A 59 5.01 -6.97 -16.25
C VAL A 59 3.93 -5.91 -16.05
N VAL A 60 2.67 -6.35 -16.10
CA VAL A 60 1.53 -5.51 -15.77
C VAL A 60 1.41 -5.46 -14.25
N GLY A 61 1.49 -4.27 -13.66
CA GLY A 61 1.35 -4.06 -12.24
C GLY A 61 0.55 -2.80 -11.91
N SER A 62 0.37 -2.54 -10.63
CA SER A 62 -0.23 -1.30 -10.11
C SER A 62 0.33 -1.00 -8.74
N GLU A 63 0.55 0.28 -8.46
CA GLU A 63 0.80 0.76 -7.11
C GLU A 63 -0.53 1.07 -6.43
N ILE A 64 -0.89 0.27 -5.43
CA ILE A 64 -2.17 0.35 -4.73
C ILE A 64 -1.98 1.22 -3.50
N MET A 65 -2.68 2.34 -3.48
CA MET A 65 -2.63 3.25 -2.34
C MET A 65 -3.48 2.70 -1.19
N THR A 66 -2.91 2.67 0.01
CA THR A 66 -3.59 2.29 1.25
C THR A 66 -3.47 3.39 2.30
N GLU A 67 -4.26 3.32 3.37
CA GLU A 67 -4.18 4.29 4.48
C GLU A 67 -2.85 4.23 5.25
N ARG A 68 -2.05 3.16 5.06
CA ARG A 68 -0.78 2.93 5.77
C ARG A 68 0.45 2.99 4.86
N GLY A 69 0.28 3.33 3.58
CA GLY A 69 1.34 3.36 2.58
C GLY A 69 0.90 2.72 1.25
N GLU A 70 1.86 2.42 0.38
CA GLU A 70 1.60 1.88 -0.95
C GLU A 70 2.01 0.40 -1.04
N ILE A 71 1.26 -0.37 -1.83
CA ILE A 71 1.50 -1.78 -2.08
C ILE A 71 1.64 -1.99 -3.59
N THR A 72 2.78 -2.53 -4.03
CA THR A 72 2.99 -2.87 -5.44
C THR A 72 2.43 -4.25 -5.76
N GLY A 73 1.44 -4.32 -6.64
CA GLY A 73 0.95 -5.56 -7.25
C GLY A 73 1.62 -5.80 -8.60
N LEU A 74 2.09 -7.03 -8.85
CA LEU A 74 2.73 -7.43 -10.11
C LEU A 74 1.98 -8.62 -10.74
N PHE A 75 2.12 -8.78 -12.06
CA PHE A 75 1.47 -9.82 -12.86
C PHE A 75 -0.06 -9.77 -12.79
N LEU A 76 -0.62 -8.57 -12.77
CA LEU A 76 -2.05 -8.34 -12.65
C LEU A 76 -2.76 -8.55 -13.99
N SER A 77 -3.90 -9.24 -13.94
CA SER A 77 -4.82 -9.41 -15.08
C SER A 77 -6.06 -8.53 -14.98
N GLU A 78 -6.32 -7.96 -13.80
CA GLU A 78 -7.46 -7.09 -13.52
C GLU A 78 -7.06 -5.97 -12.55
N GLU A 79 -7.84 -4.88 -12.55
CA GLU A 79 -7.64 -3.77 -11.60
C GLU A 79 -7.87 -4.25 -10.17
N ILE A 80 -6.98 -3.84 -9.26
CA ILE A 80 -7.15 -4.10 -7.82
C ILE A 80 -7.91 -2.93 -7.20
N GLU A 81 -9.22 -3.08 -7.10
CA GLU A 81 -10.07 -2.17 -6.33
C GLU A 81 -10.05 -2.56 -4.85
N PHE A 82 -9.00 -2.14 -4.13
CA PHE A 82 -8.82 -2.47 -2.72
C PHE A 82 -9.99 -2.02 -1.82
N ARG A 83 -10.67 -0.92 -2.19
CA ARG A 83 -11.72 -0.29 -1.37
C ARG A 83 -13.14 -0.83 -1.64
N THR A 84 -13.47 -1.21 -2.87
CA THR A 84 -14.88 -1.41 -3.29
C THR A 84 -15.23 -2.88 -3.53
N LYS A 85 -14.26 -3.70 -3.98
CA LYS A 85 -14.56 -5.03 -4.51
C LYS A 85 -14.58 -6.14 -3.46
N HIS A 86 -13.92 -5.93 -2.32
CA HIS A 86 -13.72 -7.01 -1.35
C HIS A 86 -14.60 -6.93 -0.10
N ASN A 87 -15.46 -5.91 0.04
CA ASN A 87 -16.31 -5.69 1.22
C ASN A 87 -15.54 -6.06 2.51
N LEU A 88 -14.34 -5.51 2.67
CA LEU A 88 -13.44 -5.89 3.75
C LEU A 88 -13.77 -5.07 4.97
N THR A 89 -13.89 -5.77 6.09
CA THR A 89 -14.18 -5.13 7.36
C THR A 89 -13.05 -4.21 7.77
N ILE A 90 -13.36 -2.93 7.96
CA ILE A 90 -12.43 -1.95 8.49
C ILE A 90 -12.36 -2.13 10.01
N VAL A 91 -11.19 -2.53 10.51
CA VAL A 91 -10.91 -2.60 11.94
C VAL A 91 -9.92 -1.52 12.35
N GLY A 92 -10.24 -0.81 13.44
CA GLY A 92 -9.36 0.15 14.10
C GLY A 92 -8.86 -0.38 15.43
N GLY A 93 -7.77 0.18 15.95
CA GLY A 93 -7.22 -0.18 17.25
C GLY A 93 -6.41 0.96 17.85
N SER A 94 -6.28 0.97 19.17
CA SER A 94 -5.50 1.95 19.91
C SER A 94 -4.00 1.64 19.73
N ASP A 95 -3.17 2.60 19.33
CA ASP A 95 -1.70 2.47 19.32
C ASP A 95 -1.12 2.69 20.73
N ALA A 96 -1.60 1.88 21.68
CA ALA A 96 -1.35 2.08 23.09
C ALA A 96 0.09 1.69 23.48
N HIS A 97 0.86 2.69 23.90
CA HIS A 97 2.16 2.56 24.52
C HIS A 97 2.09 2.70 26.05
N PHE A 98 0.99 3.26 26.57
CA PHE A 98 0.69 3.42 28.00
C PHE A 98 -0.72 2.90 28.36
N LEU A 99 -0.94 2.55 29.63
CA LEU A 99 -2.21 1.97 30.11
C LEU A 99 -3.43 2.85 29.83
N ASN A 100 -3.26 4.17 29.91
CA ASN A 100 -4.32 5.15 29.69
C ASN A 100 -4.70 5.32 28.20
N GLU A 101 -3.94 4.76 27.27
CA GLU A 101 -4.22 4.81 25.83
C GLU A 101 -5.06 3.60 25.35
N ILE A 102 -5.20 2.58 26.19
CA ILE A 102 -6.00 1.40 25.89
C ILE A 102 -7.47 1.80 25.83
N GLY A 103 -8.12 1.56 24.69
CA GLY A 103 -9.53 1.88 24.47
C GLY A 103 -9.77 3.29 23.90
N GLU A 104 -8.73 4.02 23.49
CA GLU A 104 -8.90 5.29 22.77
C GLU A 104 -9.33 5.10 21.30
N GLY A 105 -9.19 3.90 20.74
CA GLY A 105 -9.66 3.54 19.41
C GLY A 105 -9.85 2.04 19.22
N GLY A 106 -10.86 1.67 18.42
CA GLY A 106 -11.28 0.27 18.30
C GLY A 106 -12.47 0.10 17.35
N ILE A 107 -13.10 -1.07 17.47
CA ILE A 107 -14.37 -1.38 16.82
C ILE A 107 -15.43 -1.74 17.87
N THR A 108 -16.69 -1.45 17.59
CA THR A 108 -17.85 -1.96 18.32
C THR A 108 -18.70 -2.82 17.39
N THR A 109 -19.38 -3.80 17.98
CA THR A 109 -20.35 -4.67 17.31
C THR A 109 -21.38 -5.13 18.34
N GLU A 110 -22.60 -5.44 17.88
CA GLU A 110 -23.65 -6.04 18.70
C GLU A 110 -23.60 -7.58 18.65
N ALA A 111 -22.73 -8.16 17.83
CA ALA A 111 -22.57 -9.60 17.71
C ALA A 111 -21.86 -10.19 18.95
N GLU A 112 -22.29 -11.37 19.38
CA GLU A 112 -21.67 -12.10 20.49
C GLU A 112 -20.26 -12.61 20.14
N ASP A 113 -19.99 -12.90 18.85
CA ASP A 113 -18.68 -13.34 18.35
C ASP A 113 -18.06 -12.30 17.41
N ILE A 114 -16.90 -11.77 17.82
CA ILE A 114 -16.14 -10.76 17.07
C ILE A 114 -15.63 -11.26 15.71
N ARG A 115 -15.32 -12.55 15.60
CA ARG A 115 -14.86 -13.15 14.35
C ARG A 115 -15.99 -13.16 13.33
N GLU A 116 -17.20 -13.52 13.76
CA GLU A 116 -18.37 -13.47 12.90
C GLU A 116 -18.70 -12.04 12.47
N ALA A 117 -18.63 -11.08 13.40
CA ALA A 117 -18.84 -9.67 13.11
C ALA A 117 -17.87 -9.15 12.03
N ILE A 118 -16.59 -9.49 12.16
CA ILE A 118 -15.56 -9.12 11.19
C ILE A 118 -15.75 -9.84 9.86
N MET A 119 -16.21 -11.08 9.84
CA MET A 119 -16.47 -11.77 8.58
C MET A 119 -17.74 -11.26 7.87
N LYS A 120 -18.72 -10.77 8.63
CA LYS A 120 -20.01 -10.27 8.12
C LYS A 120 -20.04 -8.76 7.87
N ASN A 121 -18.94 -8.03 8.13
CA ASN A 121 -18.87 -6.57 8.08
C ASN A 121 -19.83 -5.85 9.04
N ASP A 122 -20.18 -6.49 10.15
CA ASP A 122 -21.08 -5.91 11.16
C ASP A 122 -20.29 -5.27 12.30
N VAL A 123 -19.48 -4.26 11.97
CA VAL A 123 -18.67 -3.53 12.95
C VAL A 123 -18.70 -2.03 12.67
N LYS A 124 -18.59 -1.22 13.73
CA LYS A 124 -18.43 0.24 13.65
C LYS A 124 -17.11 0.65 14.26
N VAL A 125 -16.34 1.48 13.58
CA VAL A 125 -15.06 2.00 14.10
C VAL A 125 -15.32 3.17 15.06
N PHE A 126 -14.62 3.21 16.18
CA PHE A 126 -14.58 4.37 17.07
C PHE A 126 -13.12 4.80 17.32
N GLY A 127 -12.92 6.07 17.62
CA GLY A 127 -11.60 6.56 18.02
C GLY A 127 -11.58 8.03 18.41
N LYS A 128 -10.62 8.39 19.27
CA LYS A 128 -10.28 9.77 19.61
C LYS A 128 -8.88 10.08 19.09
N ARG A 129 -8.66 11.33 18.65
CA ARG A 129 -7.35 11.77 18.20
C ARG A 129 -6.40 11.84 19.41
N SER A 130 -5.33 11.05 19.41
CA SER A 130 -4.37 11.03 20.52
C SER A 130 -3.77 12.42 20.78
N SER A 131 -3.65 12.75 22.06
CA SER A 131 -3.08 14.01 22.54
C SER A 131 -1.62 14.19 22.08
N LEU A 132 -1.26 15.41 21.68
CA LEU A 132 0.12 15.81 21.33
C LEU A 132 1.13 15.48 22.45
N VAL A 133 0.70 15.54 23.71
CA VAL A 133 1.53 15.22 24.88
C VAL A 133 1.96 13.74 24.87
N ASN A 134 1.06 12.84 24.49
CA ASN A 134 1.33 11.41 24.42
C ASN A 134 2.30 11.07 23.27
N HIS A 135 2.18 11.76 22.13
CA HIS A 135 3.09 11.59 20.99
C HIS A 135 4.54 12.02 21.31
N VAL A 136 4.71 13.05 22.14
CA VAL A 136 6.03 13.49 22.60
C VAL A 136 6.56 12.53 23.67
N GLY A 137 5.73 12.15 24.65
CA GLY A 137 6.11 11.22 25.71
C GLY A 137 6.62 9.87 25.18
N THR A 138 5.93 9.29 24.18
CA THR A 138 6.34 8.03 23.53
C THR A 138 7.70 8.12 22.82
N LYS A 139 8.00 9.24 22.15
CA LYS A 139 9.31 9.47 21.51
C LYS A 139 10.44 9.60 22.53
N VAL A 140 10.21 10.33 23.63
CA VAL A 140 11.17 10.48 24.73
C VAL A 140 11.46 9.13 25.39
N LEU A 141 10.43 8.33 25.65
CA LEU A 141 10.59 7.01 26.26
C LEU A 141 11.36 6.03 25.35
N LYS A 142 11.11 6.08 24.03
CA LYS A 142 11.87 5.30 23.03
C LYS A 142 13.35 5.70 22.99
N LEU A 143 13.65 7.00 23.08
CA LEU A 143 15.03 7.49 23.19
C LEU A 143 15.69 6.98 24.48
N TRP A 144 15.01 7.14 25.62
CA TRP A 144 15.55 6.76 26.92
C TRP A 144 15.83 5.24 27.01
N ARG A 145 14.91 4.39 26.53
CA ARG A 145 15.13 2.94 26.48
C ARG A 145 16.30 2.55 25.57
N LYS A 146 16.56 3.31 24.50
CA LYS A 146 17.71 3.09 23.61
C LYS A 146 19.03 3.47 24.28
N THR A 147 19.04 4.54 25.08
CA THR A 147 20.21 4.99 25.84
C THR A 147 20.52 4.06 27.01
N VAL A 148 19.52 3.57 27.74
CA VAL A 148 19.71 2.71 28.92
C VAL A 148 20.08 1.25 28.55
N ARG A 149 19.70 0.75 27.37
CA ARG A 149 20.08 -0.61 26.91
C ARG A 149 21.52 -0.72 26.38
N PHE A 150 22.22 0.39 26.20
CA PHE A 150 23.61 0.46 25.71
C PHE A 150 24.55 1.16 26.70
N GLY A 151 24.14 1.29 27.97
CA GLY A 151 24.97 1.78 29.08
C GLY A 151 25.32 0.67 30.05
#